data_AF-A0A7S2MLZ6-F1
#
_entry.id   AF-A0A7S2MLZ6-F1
#
_cell.length_a   1.000
_cell.length_b   1.000
_cell.length_c   1.000
_cell.angle_alpha   90.00
_cell.angle_beta   90.00
_cell.angle_gamma   90.00
#
_symmetry.space_group_name_H-M   'P 1'
#
loop_
_entity.id
_entity.type
_entity.pdbx_description
1 polymer ?
#
loop_
_entity_poly.entity_id
_entity_poly.type
_entity_poly.pdbx_seq_one_letter_code
_entity_poly.pdbx_strand_id
1 'polypeptide(L)'
;CSSDLEKLQTFYGGTSPSCKPAPKLVGTAVHGDLLPLRLAKGEHPYLDITRICCVACVAVDHGNWTFGVWNCMFTQDWVLQYLFLVCGVSYGLSSRGLAGYLAKLLAYFVLGVLLNWCSAAIAGWDWKHNMFDVVFHLWFVVGLMLYAALLAPLKWHLQHIAGKSSKQRAQAKKPRPTERECAPEAHHPEAEESPEPPSPAQQDIHGQERRDSVLWTMMVIGGGLICIIVFFLVVMRPIVQLLAAGAGSSLSAMGEGGGFWGLPQDEQQAKVFFRRICMYCMCTCTNIYLMVVCPRVLEEPSLTTWLAIINTYTHKLFFYRAQDDRFFHGFDLMLLGMSCYYFGLRHRGLIGMYVVRYWFAVLLVASLIWPPGARVRFDEIPPDPEDTDLRIRVYLIEAVFVVIWLAAGERLVQPEIFTEDKLKFLNNWGLLVFLVHKAVHMTVVPPLNWAFLVLLAPVCYAVQNGIW
;
A
#
# COMPACT_ATOMS: atom_id res chain seq x y z
N CYS A 1 4.58 29.82 8.76
CA CYS A 1 4.50 28.34 8.79
C CYS A 1 4.62 27.79 10.21
N SER A 2 5.70 28.02 10.97
CA SER A 2 5.74 27.61 12.39
C SER A 2 4.68 28.33 13.25
N SER A 3 4.44 29.62 12.98
CA SER A 3 3.45 30.44 13.70
C SER A 3 1.98 30.06 13.46
N ASP A 4 1.68 29.37 12.35
CA ASP A 4 0.30 29.04 11.96
C ASP A 4 -0.16 27.70 12.57
N LEU A 5 0.79 26.83 12.92
CA LEU A 5 0.56 25.55 13.60
C LEU A 5 0.28 25.74 15.10
N GLU A 6 0.94 26.69 15.76
CA GLU A 6 0.64 27.07 17.15
C GLU A 6 -0.77 27.63 17.31
N LYS A 7 -1.25 28.39 16.31
CA LYS A 7 -2.63 28.89 16.26
C LYS A 7 -3.66 27.78 16.04
N LEU A 8 -3.29 26.70 15.36
CA LEU A 8 -4.18 25.55 15.17
C LEU A 8 -4.27 24.66 16.43
N GLN A 9 -3.18 24.53 17.21
CA GLN A 9 -3.24 23.84 18.51
C GLN A 9 -4.09 24.59 19.54
N THR A 10 -4.10 25.92 19.50
CA THR A 10 -4.97 26.73 20.36
C THR A 10 -6.44 26.67 19.96
N PHE A 11 -6.74 26.48 18.67
CA PHE A 11 -8.14 26.41 18.18
C PHE A 11 -8.88 25.12 18.58
N TYR A 12 -8.15 24.03 18.86
CA TYR A 12 -8.72 22.77 19.38
C TYR A 12 -8.56 22.59 20.90
N GLY A 13 -7.86 23.50 21.57
CA GLY A 13 -7.63 23.47 23.02
C GLY A 13 -8.78 24.08 23.82
N GLY A 14 -10.00 23.59 23.64
CA GLY A 14 -11.12 23.93 24.53
C GLY A 14 -10.87 23.33 25.91
N THR A 15 -10.85 24.17 26.96
CA THR A 15 -10.72 23.76 28.36
C THR A 15 -11.94 22.95 28.80
N SER A 16 -11.93 21.64 28.56
CA SER A 16 -12.93 20.71 29.09
C SER A 16 -12.51 20.24 30.50
N PRO A 17 -13.40 20.30 31.50
CA PRO A 17 -13.06 19.91 32.86
C PRO A 17 -12.97 18.38 33.00
N SER A 18 -11.86 17.91 33.56
CA SER A 18 -11.69 16.55 34.11
C SER A 18 -11.85 15.37 33.13
N CYS A 19 -11.09 15.36 32.04
CA CYS A 19 -10.74 14.10 31.38
C CYS A 19 -9.47 13.52 32.00
N LYS A 20 -9.46 12.20 32.25
CA LYS A 20 -8.23 11.46 32.55
C LYS A 20 -7.17 11.84 31.50
N PRO A 21 -5.90 12.04 31.87
CA PRO A 21 -4.88 12.42 30.90
C PRO A 21 -4.87 11.38 29.79
N ALA A 22 -5.16 11.83 28.57
CA ALA A 22 -5.13 10.98 27.39
C ALA A 22 -3.80 10.23 27.36
N PRO A 23 -3.78 8.94 26.95
CA PRO A 23 -2.55 8.18 26.86
C PRO A 23 -1.53 8.99 26.07
N LYS A 24 -0.40 9.34 26.70
CA LYS A 24 0.64 10.17 26.09
C LYS A 24 1.07 9.49 24.78
N LEU A 25 0.74 10.10 23.65
CA LEU A 25 1.30 9.74 22.36
C LEU A 25 2.82 9.87 22.46
N VAL A 26 3.52 8.74 22.38
CA VAL A 26 4.98 8.69 22.46
C VAL A 26 5.52 9.12 21.10
N GLY A 27 5.69 10.44 20.94
CA GLY A 27 6.11 11.08 19.71
C GLY A 27 5.45 12.45 19.63
N THR A 28 6.13 13.49 20.11
CA THR A 28 5.75 14.84 19.70
C THR A 28 5.94 14.90 18.19
N ALA A 29 4.91 15.34 17.47
CA ALA A 29 4.89 15.49 16.00
C ALA A 29 5.87 16.59 15.53
N VAL A 30 7.12 16.51 15.97
CA VAL A 30 8.21 17.38 15.58
C VAL A 30 8.61 16.95 14.18
N HIS A 31 8.31 17.81 13.22
CA HIS A 31 8.73 17.79 11.83
C HIS A 31 9.65 16.61 11.43
N GLY A 32 9.08 15.62 10.75
CA GLY A 32 9.89 14.65 10.00
C GLY A 32 9.63 13.17 10.30
N ASP A 33 8.58 12.83 11.03
CA ASP A 33 8.18 11.43 11.17
C ASP A 33 7.61 10.93 9.83
N LEU A 34 8.54 10.43 9.02
CA LEU A 34 8.31 9.65 7.80
C LEU A 34 7.45 8.41 8.08
N LEU A 35 7.39 7.98 9.34
CA LEU A 35 6.68 6.80 9.80
C LEU A 35 5.32 7.14 10.39
N PRO A 36 4.32 6.25 10.22
CA PRO A 36 3.02 6.38 10.85
C PRO A 36 3.13 6.52 12.37
N LEU A 37 2.22 7.30 12.98
CA LEU A 37 2.08 7.39 14.43
C LEU A 37 1.94 5.98 15.03
N ARG A 38 2.78 5.69 16.03
CA ARG A 38 2.74 4.44 16.79
C ARG A 38 2.09 4.68 18.13
N LEU A 39 1.15 3.83 18.52
CA LEU A 39 0.75 3.74 19.93
C LEU A 39 1.93 3.22 20.75
N ALA A 40 1.95 3.53 22.05
CA ALA A 40 3.03 3.13 22.97
C ALA A 40 3.31 1.61 22.99
N LYS A 41 2.33 0.79 22.58
CA LYS A 41 2.42 -0.68 22.51
C LYS A 41 2.84 -1.21 21.12
N GLY A 42 3.20 -0.34 20.18
CA GLY A 42 3.50 -0.72 18.80
C GLY A 42 2.27 -1.07 17.96
N GLU A 43 1.07 -0.70 18.42
CA GLU A 43 -0.19 -0.92 17.71
C GLU A 43 -0.38 0.14 16.62
N HIS A 44 -1.04 -0.25 15.52
CA HIS A 44 -1.30 0.58 14.35
C HIS A 44 -2.81 0.59 14.01
N PRO A 45 -3.62 1.38 14.74
CA PRO A 45 -5.08 1.36 14.62
C PRO A 45 -5.60 1.49 13.19
N TYR A 46 -5.00 2.38 12.42
CA TYR A 46 -5.45 2.65 11.06
C TYR A 46 -5.25 1.48 10.10
N LEU A 47 -4.19 0.67 10.27
CA LEU A 47 -3.96 -0.53 9.46
C LEU A 47 -5.01 -1.59 9.79
N ASP A 48 -5.29 -1.76 11.08
CA ASP A 48 -6.24 -2.72 11.59
C ASP A 48 -7.67 -2.39 11.11
N ILE A 49 -8.11 -1.13 11.29
CA ILE A 49 -9.43 -0.67 10.82
C ILE A 49 -9.53 -0.75 9.30
N THR A 50 -8.52 -0.30 8.55
CA THR A 50 -8.52 -0.41 7.08
C THR A 50 -8.70 -1.88 6.66
N ARG A 51 -7.94 -2.80 7.26
CA ARG A 51 -8.06 -4.24 6.97
C ARG A 51 -9.46 -4.76 7.27
N ILE A 52 -10.03 -4.43 8.43
CA ILE A 52 -11.36 -4.87 8.84
C ILE A 52 -12.41 -4.39 7.84
N CYS A 53 -12.40 -3.11 7.48
CA CYS A 53 -13.31 -2.54 6.49
C CYS A 53 -13.15 -3.22 5.13
N CYS A 54 -11.91 -3.40 4.67
CA CYS A 54 -11.65 -4.06 3.39
C CYS A 54 -12.15 -5.50 3.36
N VAL A 55 -11.90 -6.28 4.43
CA VAL A 55 -12.40 -7.65 4.53
C VAL A 55 -13.93 -7.70 4.55
N ALA A 56 -14.58 -6.79 5.27
CA ALA A 56 -16.03 -6.69 5.27
C ALA A 56 -16.59 -6.38 3.88
N CYS A 57 -15.98 -5.45 3.15
CA CYS A 57 -16.33 -5.14 1.76
C CYS A 57 -16.13 -6.34 0.83
N VAL A 58 -15.03 -7.08 0.94
CA VAL A 58 -14.79 -8.31 0.17
C VAL A 58 -15.82 -9.39 0.50
N ALA A 59 -16.18 -9.56 1.77
CA ALA A 59 -17.23 -10.49 2.17
C ALA A 59 -18.57 -10.10 1.53
N VAL A 60 -18.91 -8.80 1.50
CA VAL A 60 -20.10 -8.28 0.79
C VAL A 60 -20.06 -8.61 -0.70
N ASP A 61 -18.94 -8.33 -1.36
CA ASP A 61 -18.73 -8.60 -2.79
C ASP A 61 -18.91 -10.08 -3.13
N HIS A 62 -18.31 -10.97 -2.34
CA HIS A 62 -18.39 -12.42 -2.55
C HIS A 62 -19.77 -13.00 -2.20
N GLY A 63 -20.49 -12.41 -1.24
CA GLY A 63 -21.82 -12.83 -0.86
C GLY A 63 -22.91 -12.34 -1.81
N ASN A 64 -22.68 -11.23 -2.52
CA ASN A 64 -23.55 -10.73 -3.58
C ASN A 64 -22.76 -9.99 -4.67
N TRP A 65 -22.23 -10.75 -5.64
CA TRP A 65 -21.38 -10.21 -6.71
C TRP A 65 -22.05 -9.11 -7.55
N THR A 66 -23.38 -9.13 -7.66
CA THR A 66 -24.13 -8.09 -8.39
C THR A 66 -24.00 -6.71 -7.74
N PHE A 67 -23.78 -6.67 -6.43
CA PHE A 67 -23.55 -5.43 -5.70
C PHE A 67 -22.23 -4.77 -6.10
N GLY A 68 -21.15 -5.56 -6.24
CA GLY A 68 -19.85 -5.06 -6.71
C GLY A 68 -19.89 -4.53 -8.15
N VAL A 69 -20.69 -5.16 -9.02
CA VAL A 69 -20.92 -4.69 -10.39
C VAL A 69 -21.68 -3.37 -10.41
N TRP A 70 -22.70 -3.22 -9.54
CA TRP A 70 -23.52 -2.01 -9.50
C TRP A 70 -22.83 -0.85 -8.79
N ASN A 71 -21.97 -1.14 -7.82
CA ASN A 71 -21.28 -0.17 -6.98
C ASN A 71 -19.76 -0.40 -7.03
N CYS A 72 -19.15 -0.17 -8.20
CA CYS A 72 -17.71 -0.35 -8.41
C CYS A 72 -16.87 0.37 -7.35
N MET A 73 -17.27 1.59 -6.98
CA MET A 73 -16.60 2.40 -5.95
C MET A 73 -16.67 1.79 -4.54
N PHE A 74 -17.59 0.86 -4.27
CA PHE A 74 -17.69 0.21 -2.96
C PHE A 74 -16.53 -0.77 -2.71
N THR A 75 -16.13 -1.55 -3.72
CA THR A 75 -15.12 -2.63 -3.56
C THR A 75 -13.90 -2.51 -4.47
N GLN A 76 -13.96 -1.82 -5.60
CA GLN A 76 -12.97 -2.06 -6.66
C GLN A 76 -11.87 -1.02 -6.72
N ASP A 77 -12.24 0.24 -6.53
CA ASP A 77 -11.33 1.36 -6.78
C ASP A 77 -10.41 1.66 -5.60
N TRP A 78 -10.71 1.11 -4.42
CA TRP A 78 -9.90 1.35 -3.22
C TRP A 78 -9.66 0.13 -2.34
N VAL A 79 -10.58 -0.84 -2.24
CA VAL A 79 -10.45 -1.94 -1.25
C VAL A 79 -9.26 -2.82 -1.57
N LEU A 80 -9.13 -3.27 -2.82
CA LEU A 80 -8.03 -4.15 -3.21
C LEU A 80 -6.69 -3.41 -3.12
N GLN A 81 -6.67 -2.13 -3.50
CA GLN A 81 -5.52 -1.25 -3.41
C GLN A 81 -5.06 -1.13 -1.96
N TYR A 82 -6.00 -0.80 -1.05
CA TYR A 82 -5.71 -0.65 0.37
C TYR A 82 -5.31 -1.97 1.02
N LEU A 83 -5.90 -3.10 0.63
CA LEU A 83 -5.45 -4.42 1.10
C LEU A 83 -3.98 -4.65 0.78
N PHE A 84 -3.55 -4.44 -0.47
CA PHE A 84 -2.15 -4.62 -0.84
C PHE A 84 -1.22 -3.59 -0.19
N LEU A 85 -1.63 -2.33 -0.07
CA LEU A 85 -0.87 -1.31 0.66
C LEU A 85 -0.69 -1.68 2.14
N VAL A 86 -1.78 -2.08 2.83
CA VAL A 86 -1.76 -2.57 4.21
C VAL A 86 -0.84 -3.78 4.34
N CYS A 87 -0.89 -4.73 3.39
CA CYS A 87 -0.01 -5.89 3.39
C CYS A 87 1.46 -5.48 3.23
N GLY A 88 1.75 -4.52 2.35
CA GLY A 88 3.08 -3.96 2.15
C GLY A 88 3.65 -3.31 3.42
N VAL A 89 2.87 -2.42 4.04
CA VAL A 89 3.24 -1.76 5.30
C VAL A 89 3.43 -2.80 6.41
N SER A 90 2.50 -3.75 6.53
CA SER A 90 2.57 -4.83 7.54
C SER A 90 3.77 -5.75 7.33
N TYR A 91 4.14 -6.05 6.08
CA TYR A 91 5.34 -6.82 5.76
C TYR A 91 6.60 -6.03 6.10
N GLY A 92 6.61 -4.72 5.81
CA GLY A 92 7.68 -3.79 6.23
C GLY A 92 7.87 -3.77 7.74
N LEU A 93 6.77 -3.67 8.50
CA LEU A 93 6.74 -3.68 9.97
C LEU A 93 7.17 -5.01 10.58
N SER A 94 6.94 -6.14 9.90
CA SER A 94 7.18 -7.45 10.46
C SER A 94 8.68 -7.69 10.71
N SER A 95 9.01 -8.00 11.97
CA SER A 95 10.35 -8.46 12.37
C SER A 95 10.59 -9.96 12.12
N ARG A 96 9.56 -10.70 11.70
CA ARG A 96 9.67 -12.14 11.42
C ARG A 96 10.51 -12.37 10.16
N GLY A 97 11.35 -13.40 10.21
CA GLY A 97 12.02 -13.90 9.01
C GLY A 97 11.01 -14.44 7.99
N LEU A 98 11.44 -14.53 6.72
CA LEU A 98 10.57 -14.94 5.61
C LEU A 98 9.86 -16.27 5.89
N ALA A 99 10.58 -17.30 6.32
CA ALA A 99 10.01 -18.61 6.62
C ALA A 99 8.90 -18.56 7.68
N GLY A 100 9.11 -17.82 8.77
CA GLY A 100 8.09 -17.66 9.83
C GLY A 100 6.89 -16.82 9.39
N TYR A 101 7.08 -15.90 8.44
CA TYR A 101 5.99 -15.15 7.82
C TYR A 101 5.17 -16.05 6.87
N LEU A 102 5.84 -16.81 6.00
CA LEU A 102 5.21 -17.76 5.07
C LEU A 102 4.46 -18.88 5.79
N ALA A 103 5.05 -19.44 6.86
CA ALA A 103 4.39 -20.48 7.66
C ALA A 103 3.08 -19.97 8.29
N LYS A 104 3.05 -18.71 8.76
CA LYS A 104 1.83 -18.10 9.29
C LYS A 104 0.75 -17.95 8.22
N LEU A 105 1.12 -17.47 7.03
CA LEU A 105 0.18 -17.33 5.90
C LEU A 105 -0.33 -18.70 5.43
N LEU A 106 0.56 -19.70 5.34
CA LEU A 106 0.19 -21.06 4.98
C LEU A 106 -0.81 -21.66 5.98
N ALA A 107 -0.63 -21.42 7.28
CA ALA A 107 -1.58 -21.88 8.29
C ALA A 107 -2.98 -21.28 8.08
N TYR A 108 -3.09 -19.97 7.76
CA TYR A 108 -4.36 -19.35 7.43
C TYR A 108 -4.97 -19.88 6.13
N PHE A 109 -4.15 -20.10 5.12
CA PHE A 109 -4.57 -20.68 3.85
C PHE A 109 -5.17 -22.07 4.06
N VAL A 110 -4.45 -22.97 4.74
CA VAL A 110 -4.92 -24.33 5.03
C VAL A 110 -6.22 -24.30 5.83
N LEU A 111 -6.29 -23.49 6.89
CA LEU A 111 -7.49 -23.37 7.70
C LEU A 111 -8.70 -22.87 6.88
N GLY A 112 -8.53 -21.81 6.09
CA GLY A 112 -9.59 -21.27 5.24
C GLY A 112 -10.07 -22.26 4.17
N VAL A 113 -9.14 -22.95 3.51
CA VAL A 113 -9.48 -23.99 2.51
C VAL A 113 -10.23 -25.15 3.14
N LEU A 114 -9.80 -25.62 4.32
CA LEU A 114 -10.50 -26.70 5.04
C LEU A 114 -11.93 -26.29 5.41
N LEU A 115 -12.14 -25.06 5.88
CA LEU A 115 -13.47 -24.54 6.22
C LEU A 115 -14.36 -24.45 4.98
N ASN A 116 -13.86 -23.90 3.87
CA ASN A 116 -14.59 -23.83 2.62
C ASN A 116 -14.94 -25.23 2.08
N TRP A 117 -13.99 -26.16 2.13
CA TRP A 117 -14.19 -27.52 1.65
C TRP A 117 -15.23 -28.26 2.48
N CYS A 118 -15.16 -28.18 3.82
CA CYS A 118 -16.16 -28.75 4.71
C CYS A 118 -17.55 -28.16 4.44
N SER A 119 -17.65 -26.84 4.28
CA SER A 119 -18.91 -26.17 3.95
C SER A 119 -19.47 -26.58 2.59
N ALA A 120 -18.63 -26.73 1.57
CA ALA A 120 -19.03 -27.22 0.25
C ALA A 120 -19.55 -28.67 0.33
N ALA A 121 -18.87 -29.53 1.11
CA ALA A 121 -19.31 -30.90 1.33
C ALA A 121 -20.66 -30.97 2.08
N ILE A 122 -20.86 -30.15 3.12
CA ILE A 122 -22.11 -30.06 3.87
C ILE A 122 -23.26 -29.53 3.00
N ALA A 123 -22.99 -28.53 2.16
CA ALA A 123 -23.97 -27.94 1.25
C ALA A 123 -24.30 -28.84 0.04
N GLY A 124 -23.64 -30.00 -0.10
CA GLY A 124 -23.84 -30.92 -1.23
C GLY A 124 -23.32 -30.38 -2.57
N TRP A 125 -22.36 -29.43 -2.54
CA TRP A 125 -21.74 -28.90 -3.76
C TRP A 125 -20.82 -29.93 -4.40
N ASP A 126 -20.72 -29.91 -5.73
CA ASP A 126 -19.81 -30.77 -6.49
C ASP A 126 -18.35 -30.27 -6.42
N TRP A 127 -17.79 -30.24 -5.22
CA TRP A 127 -16.41 -29.80 -4.97
C TRP A 127 -15.37 -30.70 -5.63
N LYS A 128 -15.73 -31.94 -6.00
CA LYS A 128 -14.81 -32.89 -6.64
C LYS A 128 -14.43 -32.42 -8.03
N HIS A 129 -15.40 -31.88 -8.77
CA HIS A 129 -15.16 -31.32 -10.10
C HIS A 129 -14.86 -29.80 -10.04
N ASN A 130 -15.28 -29.10 -8.97
CA ASN A 130 -15.09 -27.66 -8.79
C ASN A 130 -14.17 -27.31 -7.62
N MET A 131 -13.05 -28.03 -7.46
CA MET A 131 -12.10 -27.79 -6.36
C MET A 131 -11.49 -26.38 -6.41
N PHE A 132 -11.36 -25.81 -7.61
CA PHE A 132 -10.81 -24.48 -7.78
C PHE A 132 -11.62 -23.43 -7.01
N ASP A 133 -12.96 -23.46 -7.08
CA ASP A 133 -13.82 -22.50 -6.38
C ASP A 133 -13.67 -22.55 -4.86
N VAL A 134 -13.42 -23.74 -4.31
CA VAL A 134 -13.18 -23.95 -2.87
C VAL A 134 -11.91 -23.23 -2.43
N VAL A 135 -10.86 -23.28 -3.26
CA VAL A 135 -9.52 -22.72 -2.97
C VAL A 135 -9.43 -21.24 -3.38
N PHE A 136 -10.14 -20.84 -4.43
CA PHE A 136 -9.98 -19.56 -5.12
C PHE A 136 -10.11 -18.35 -4.19
N HIS A 137 -11.04 -18.39 -3.24
CA HIS A 137 -11.27 -17.30 -2.29
C HIS A 137 -10.07 -17.02 -1.37
N LEU A 138 -9.16 -17.99 -1.22
CA LEU A 138 -7.92 -17.87 -0.44
C LEU A 138 -6.70 -17.57 -1.32
N TRP A 139 -6.87 -17.37 -2.63
CA TRP A 139 -5.77 -17.06 -3.55
C TRP A 139 -5.05 -15.77 -3.21
N PHE A 140 -5.74 -14.81 -2.58
CA PHE A 140 -5.11 -13.61 -2.02
C PHE A 140 -3.94 -13.96 -1.08
N VAL A 141 -4.09 -14.99 -0.22
CA VAL A 141 -3.02 -15.43 0.70
C VAL A 141 -1.84 -16.03 -0.06
N VAL A 142 -2.11 -16.81 -1.12
CA VAL A 142 -1.08 -17.38 -1.99
C VAL A 142 -0.30 -16.26 -2.69
N GLY A 143 -1.01 -15.26 -3.22
CA GLY A 143 -0.40 -14.06 -3.80
C GLY A 143 0.52 -13.35 -2.79
N LEU A 144 0.06 -13.13 -1.56
CA LEU A 144 0.88 -12.53 -0.50
C LEU A 144 2.14 -13.35 -0.18
N MET A 145 2.06 -14.68 -0.18
CA MET A 145 3.23 -15.55 0.03
C MET A 145 4.26 -15.35 -1.08
N LEU A 146 3.81 -15.35 -2.34
CA LEU A 146 4.68 -15.13 -3.50
C LEU A 146 5.30 -13.74 -3.47
N TYR A 147 4.50 -12.70 -3.20
CA TYR A 147 4.98 -11.32 -3.13
C TYR A 147 6.00 -11.14 -2.00
N ALA A 148 5.74 -11.70 -0.81
CA ALA A 148 6.68 -11.64 0.30
C ALA A 148 8.02 -12.31 -0.04
N ALA A 149 7.99 -13.47 -0.70
CA ALA A 149 9.20 -14.16 -1.16
C ALA A 149 10.00 -13.32 -2.17
N LEU A 150 9.32 -12.77 -3.19
CA LEU A 150 9.93 -11.91 -4.21
C LEU A 150 10.47 -10.58 -3.63
N LEU A 151 9.77 -9.99 -2.65
CA LEU A 151 10.15 -8.74 -2.00
C LEU A 151 11.16 -8.93 -0.87
N ALA A 152 11.48 -10.15 -0.44
CA ALA A 152 12.38 -10.38 0.69
C ALA A 152 13.79 -9.76 0.51
N PRO A 153 14.47 -9.91 -0.64
CA PRO A 153 15.77 -9.27 -0.86
C PRO A 153 15.66 -7.74 -0.81
N LEU A 154 14.60 -7.19 -1.38
CA LEU A 154 14.37 -5.75 -1.40
C LEU A 154 14.07 -5.23 0.01
N LYS A 155 13.22 -5.91 0.80
CA LYS A 155 12.94 -5.55 2.20
C LYS A 155 14.23 -5.42 3.01
N TRP A 156 15.13 -6.40 2.90
CA TRP A 156 16.43 -6.35 3.57
C TRP A 156 17.25 -5.12 3.14
N HIS A 157 17.26 -4.83 1.84
CA HIS A 157 17.94 -3.67 1.30
C HIS A 157 17.37 -2.34 1.84
N LEU A 158 16.04 -2.18 1.86
CA LEU A 158 15.35 -1.00 2.38
C LEU A 158 15.61 -0.79 3.88
N GLN A 159 15.60 -1.88 4.66
CA GLN A 159 15.94 -1.87 6.08
C GLN A 159 17.36 -1.32 6.33
N HIS A 160 18.32 -1.76 5.51
CA HIS A 160 19.70 -1.31 5.63
C HIS A 160 19.85 0.19 5.32
N ILE A 161 19.21 0.68 4.26
CA ILE A 161 19.23 2.11 3.93
C ILE A 161 18.57 2.93 5.05
N ALA A 162 17.37 2.54 5.48
CA ALA A 162 16.64 3.25 6.53
C ALA A 162 17.43 3.29 7.86
N GLY A 163 18.12 2.19 8.19
CA GLY A 163 19.00 2.12 9.36
C GLY A 163 20.19 3.07 9.28
N LYS A 164 20.82 3.23 8.11
CA LYS A 164 21.91 4.20 7.90
C LYS A 164 21.42 5.64 8.05
N SER A 165 20.31 5.99 7.40
CA SER A 165 19.74 7.35 7.47
C SER A 165 19.33 7.73 8.89
N SER A 166 18.81 6.78 9.66
CA SER A 166 18.46 6.99 11.08
C SER A 166 19.67 7.28 11.95
N LYS A 167 20.78 6.55 11.75
CA LYS A 167 22.05 6.79 12.47
C LYS A 167 22.66 8.15 12.14
N GLN A 168 22.67 8.53 10.86
CA GLN A 168 23.17 9.84 10.43
C GLN A 168 22.36 10.98 11.05
N ARG A 169 21.01 10.87 11.07
CA ARG A 169 20.14 11.87 11.72
C ARG A 169 20.38 11.95 13.23
N ALA A 170 20.57 10.81 13.89
CA ALA A 170 20.88 10.78 15.33
C ALA A 170 22.24 11.44 15.63
N GLN A 171 23.24 11.26 14.76
CA GLN A 171 24.55 11.92 14.89
C GLN A 171 24.46 13.42 14.64
N ALA A 172 23.70 13.86 13.63
CA ALA A 172 23.50 15.28 13.33
C ALA A 172 22.75 16.03 14.46
N LYS A 173 21.86 15.34 15.18
CA LYS A 173 21.16 15.89 16.35
C LYS A 173 22.00 15.91 17.62
N LYS A 174 23.12 15.18 17.69
CA LYS A 174 23.97 15.20 18.88
C LYS A 174 24.57 16.60 18.96
N PRO A 175 24.25 17.41 19.99
CA PRO A 175 24.79 18.76 20.11
C PRO A 175 26.31 18.70 20.03
N ARG A 176 26.92 19.58 19.23
CA ARG A 176 28.38 19.64 19.10
C ARG A 176 28.95 19.82 20.52
N PRO A 177 29.96 19.04 20.93
CA PRO A 177 30.54 19.12 22.29
C PRO A 177 31.19 20.46 22.66
N THR A 178 31.08 21.51 21.85
CA THR A 178 31.83 22.76 21.96
C THR A 178 31.18 23.87 22.80
N GLU A 179 30.03 23.62 23.43
CA GLU A 179 29.45 24.56 24.41
C GLU A 179 29.29 23.92 25.80
N ARG A 180 30.18 22.98 26.14
CA ARG A 180 30.42 22.63 27.55
C ARG A 180 31.45 23.60 28.12
N GLU A 181 30.92 24.55 28.88
CA GLU A 181 31.57 25.13 30.07
C GLU A 181 33.01 25.63 29.85
N CYS A 182 33.19 26.70 29.08
CA CYS A 182 34.03 27.75 29.63
C CYS A 182 33.19 28.42 30.71
N ALA A 183 33.64 28.31 31.95
CA ALA A 183 33.11 29.03 33.09
C ALA A 183 32.88 30.51 32.73
N PRO A 184 31.94 31.21 33.39
CA PRO A 184 31.78 32.65 33.21
C PRO A 184 33.04 33.36 33.71
N GLU A 185 34.08 33.42 32.88
CA GLU A 185 35.04 34.51 32.94
C GLU A 185 34.28 35.75 32.48
N ALA A 186 34.20 36.72 33.38
CA ALA A 186 33.62 38.03 33.16
C ALA A 186 34.39 38.74 32.04
N HIS A 187 34.05 38.43 30.79
CA HIS A 187 34.61 39.10 29.63
C HIS A 187 33.68 40.21 29.15
N HIS A 188 34.32 41.34 28.92
CA HIS A 188 33.79 42.61 28.48
C HIS A 188 32.84 42.51 27.28
N PRO A 189 31.91 43.47 27.12
CA PRO A 189 31.08 43.62 25.93
C PRO A 189 31.95 43.99 24.73
N GLU A 190 32.54 42.99 24.07
CA GLU A 190 33.09 43.15 22.74
C GLU A 190 31.92 43.17 21.74
N ALA A 191 31.95 44.18 20.87
CA ALA A 191 30.91 44.45 19.89
C ALA A 191 30.64 43.19 19.05
N GLU A 192 29.36 42.79 18.96
CA GLU A 192 28.91 41.77 18.01
C GLU A 192 29.35 42.16 16.59
N GLU A 193 30.46 41.58 16.12
CA GLU A 193 30.81 41.59 14.71
C GLU A 193 29.73 40.82 13.97
N SER A 194 28.90 41.56 13.24
CA SER A 194 27.89 40.99 12.35
C SER A 194 28.60 40.03 11.38
N PRO A 195 28.20 38.75 11.31
CA PRO A 195 28.89 37.78 10.47
C PRO A 195 28.91 38.28 9.03
N GLU A 196 30.12 38.50 8.52
CA GLU A 196 30.35 39.03 7.18
C GLU A 196 29.66 38.10 6.16
N PRO A 197 28.81 38.63 5.26
CA PRO A 197 28.09 37.80 4.32
C PRO A 197 29.08 37.00 3.45
N PRO A 198 28.80 35.71 3.17
CA PRO A 198 29.72 34.87 2.42
C PRO A 198 30.04 35.52 1.08
N SER A 199 31.33 35.56 0.73
CA SER A 199 31.78 36.22 -0.50
C SER A 199 31.05 35.64 -1.72
N PRO A 200 30.76 36.46 -2.77
CA PRO A 200 30.09 35.99 -3.98
C PRO A 200 30.72 34.73 -4.61
N ALA A 201 32.05 34.59 -4.52
CA ALA A 201 32.78 33.43 -5.01
C ALA A 201 32.43 32.11 -4.29
N GLN A 202 32.11 32.16 -2.99
CA GLN A 202 31.67 30.97 -2.24
C GLN A 202 30.23 30.57 -2.61
N GLN A 203 29.38 31.52 -2.99
CA GLN A 203 28.02 31.23 -3.45
C GLN A 203 28.03 30.52 -4.81
N ASP A 204 28.94 30.92 -5.72
CA ASP A 204 29.05 30.32 -7.04
C ASP A 204 29.53 28.86 -7.00
N ILE A 205 30.49 28.52 -6.14
CA ILE A 205 31.03 27.14 -6.01
C ILE A 205 29.92 26.18 -5.55
N HIS A 206 29.15 26.55 -4.51
CA HIS A 206 28.04 25.72 -4.04
C HIS A 206 26.91 25.59 -5.06
N GLY A 207 26.67 26.63 -5.86
CA GLY A 207 25.70 26.60 -6.95
C GLY A 207 26.09 25.60 -8.04
N GLN A 208 27.38 25.52 -8.38
CA GLN A 208 27.91 24.64 -9.42
C GLN A 208 27.89 23.16 -8.98
N GLU A 209 28.39 22.84 -7.79
CA GLU A 209 28.34 21.46 -7.24
C GLU A 209 26.91 20.90 -7.20
N ARG A 210 25.94 21.76 -6.85
CA ARG A 210 24.53 21.37 -6.82
C ARG A 210 23.98 21.09 -8.21
N ARG A 211 24.33 21.89 -9.22
CA ARG A 211 23.88 21.68 -10.61
C ARG A 211 24.41 20.37 -11.17
N ASP A 212 25.70 20.10 -10.96
CA ASP A 212 26.34 18.87 -11.42
C ASP A 212 25.72 17.64 -10.75
N SER A 213 25.36 17.75 -9.47
CA SER A 213 24.63 16.71 -8.72
C SER A 213 23.23 16.41 -9.29
N VAL A 214 22.48 17.45 -9.71
CA VAL A 214 21.14 17.27 -10.28
C VAL A 214 21.20 16.58 -11.65
N LEU A 215 22.09 17.03 -12.54
CA LEU A 215 22.27 16.41 -13.86
C LEU A 215 22.71 14.95 -13.73
N TRP A 216 23.66 14.67 -12.84
CA TRP A 216 24.08 13.31 -12.53
C TRP A 216 22.90 12.45 -12.03
N THR A 217 22.11 12.97 -11.10
CA THR A 217 20.93 12.29 -10.57
C THR A 217 19.91 11.97 -11.66
N MET A 218 19.62 12.94 -12.54
CA MET A 218 18.72 12.75 -13.68
C MET A 218 19.25 11.71 -14.66
N MET A 219 20.56 11.73 -14.96
CA MET A 219 21.19 10.77 -15.86
C MET A 219 21.17 9.35 -15.29
N VAL A 220 21.46 9.18 -14.00
CA VAL A 220 21.43 7.87 -13.35
C VAL A 220 20.01 7.32 -13.34
N ILE A 221 19.05 8.07 -12.80
CA ILE A 221 17.65 7.61 -12.70
C ILE A 221 17.05 7.42 -14.10
N GLY A 222 17.09 8.46 -14.93
CA GLY A 222 16.49 8.46 -16.26
C GLY A 222 17.15 7.45 -17.20
N GLY A 223 18.49 7.41 -17.21
CA GLY A 223 19.25 6.44 -18.01
C GLY A 223 18.94 5.00 -17.62
N GLY A 224 18.89 4.69 -16.32
CA GLY A 224 18.52 3.34 -15.87
C GLY A 224 17.09 2.94 -16.21
N LEU A 225 16.13 3.86 -16.06
CA LEU A 225 14.74 3.62 -16.49
C LEU A 225 14.65 3.34 -17.99
N ILE A 226 15.31 4.16 -18.83
CA ILE A 226 15.36 3.98 -20.28
C ILE A 226 16.00 2.63 -20.63
N CYS A 227 17.12 2.27 -19.99
CA CYS A 227 17.78 0.98 -20.21
C CYS A 227 16.85 -0.20 -19.92
N ILE A 228 16.09 -0.16 -18.81
CA ILE A 228 15.12 -1.22 -18.48
C ILE A 228 14.00 -1.27 -19.53
N ILE A 229 13.44 -0.11 -19.90
CA ILE A 229 12.38 -0.03 -20.92
C ILE A 229 12.87 -0.63 -22.25
N VAL A 230 14.05 -0.20 -22.73
CA VAL A 230 14.67 -0.71 -23.96
C VAL A 230 14.92 -2.21 -23.85
N PHE A 231 15.43 -2.71 -22.72
CA PHE A 231 15.63 -4.15 -22.50
C PHE A 231 14.32 -4.93 -22.63
N PHE A 232 13.23 -4.48 -22.01
CA PHE A 232 11.95 -5.17 -22.12
C PHE A 232 11.36 -5.11 -23.54
N LEU A 233 11.44 -3.95 -24.21
CA LEU A 233 10.87 -3.76 -25.53
C LEU A 233 11.65 -4.45 -26.65
N VAL A 234 12.99 -4.46 -26.56
CA VAL A 234 13.88 -4.94 -27.62
C VAL A 234 14.34 -6.38 -27.37
N VAL A 235 14.61 -6.76 -26.11
CA VAL A 235 15.18 -8.08 -25.78
C VAL A 235 14.13 -9.03 -25.25
N MET A 236 13.38 -8.66 -24.21
CA MET A 236 12.44 -9.60 -23.58
C MET A 236 11.23 -9.89 -24.45
N ARG A 237 10.68 -8.88 -25.11
CA ARG A 237 9.49 -9.04 -25.97
C ARG A 237 9.66 -10.15 -27.04
N PRO A 238 10.71 -10.18 -27.87
CA PRO A 238 10.86 -11.26 -28.86
C PRO A 238 11.09 -12.63 -28.20
N ILE A 239 11.85 -12.71 -27.11
CA ILE A 239 12.08 -13.96 -26.37
C ILE A 239 10.73 -14.53 -25.87
N VAL A 240 9.93 -13.67 -25.26
CA VAL A 240 8.65 -14.03 -24.67
C VAL A 240 7.62 -14.39 -25.75
N GLN A 241 7.69 -13.77 -26.94
CA GLN A 241 6.89 -14.17 -28.11
C GLN A 241 7.29 -15.54 -28.68
N LEU A 242 8.56 -15.92 -28.65
CA LEU A 242 9.00 -17.26 -29.03
C LEU A 242 8.48 -18.33 -28.07
N LEU A 243 8.48 -18.04 -26.77
CA LEU A 243 7.94 -18.95 -25.75
C LEU A 243 6.43 -19.14 -25.86
N ALA A 244 5.70 -18.12 -26.34
CA ALA A 244 4.25 -18.18 -26.49
C ALA A 244 3.76 -19.34 -27.37
N ALA A 245 4.53 -19.70 -28.42
CA ALA A 245 4.19 -20.79 -29.32
C ALA A 245 4.13 -22.16 -28.62
N GLY A 246 5.00 -22.39 -27.63
CA GLY A 246 5.01 -23.63 -26.84
C GLY A 246 4.07 -23.63 -25.64
N ALA A 247 3.75 -22.44 -25.12
CA ALA A 247 2.99 -22.31 -23.88
C ALA A 247 1.46 -22.36 -24.06
N GLY A 248 0.93 -22.03 -25.25
CA GLY A 248 -0.52 -21.95 -25.49
C GLY A 248 -1.27 -23.23 -25.10
N SER A 249 -0.76 -24.41 -25.50
CA SER A 249 -1.38 -25.71 -25.18
C SER A 249 -1.28 -26.10 -23.70
N SER A 250 -0.24 -25.63 -23.00
CA SER A 250 -0.04 -25.92 -21.58
C SER A 250 -0.95 -25.05 -20.72
N LEU A 251 -1.15 -23.78 -21.10
CA LEU A 251 -1.98 -22.83 -20.37
C LEU A 251 -3.48 -23.10 -20.57
N SER A 252 -3.90 -23.53 -21.76
CA SER A 252 -5.28 -23.93 -22.02
C SER A 252 -5.73 -25.13 -21.17
N ALA A 253 -4.79 -25.99 -20.75
CA ALA A 253 -5.07 -27.14 -19.90
C ALA A 253 -5.53 -26.76 -18.47
N MET A 254 -5.40 -25.49 -18.07
CA MET A 254 -5.84 -25.01 -16.74
C MET A 254 -7.36 -24.77 -16.64
N GLY A 255 -8.11 -24.92 -17.75
CA GLY A 255 -9.57 -24.88 -17.76
C GLY A 255 -10.17 -23.54 -17.31
N GLU A 256 -11.36 -23.60 -16.69
CA GLU A 256 -12.11 -22.42 -16.24
C GLU A 256 -11.34 -21.56 -15.24
N GLY A 257 -10.59 -22.19 -14.33
CA GLY A 257 -9.74 -21.48 -13.38
C GLY A 257 -8.65 -20.67 -14.08
N GLY A 258 -8.10 -21.17 -15.19
CA GLY A 258 -7.20 -20.41 -16.06
C GLY A 258 -7.89 -19.23 -16.75
N GLY A 259 -9.12 -19.43 -17.22
CA GLY A 259 -9.94 -18.38 -17.81
C GLY A 259 -10.17 -17.19 -16.86
N PHE A 260 -10.40 -17.46 -15.57
CA PHE A 260 -10.50 -16.40 -14.56
C PHE A 260 -9.24 -15.53 -14.44
N TRP A 261 -8.05 -16.07 -14.72
CA TRP A 261 -6.80 -15.30 -14.70
C TRP A 261 -6.45 -14.69 -16.06
N GLY A 262 -7.35 -14.79 -17.05
CA GLY A 262 -7.09 -14.35 -18.41
C GLY A 262 -6.01 -15.19 -19.12
N LEU A 263 -5.84 -16.46 -18.72
CA LEU A 263 -4.90 -17.35 -19.39
C LEU A 263 -5.34 -17.64 -20.82
N PRO A 264 -4.39 -17.67 -21.77
CA PRO A 264 -4.69 -17.82 -23.19
C PRO A 264 -5.24 -19.22 -23.51
N GLN A 265 -6.24 -19.27 -24.39
CA GLN A 265 -6.84 -20.52 -24.88
C GLN A 265 -6.22 -21.02 -26.20
N ASP A 266 -5.54 -20.13 -26.91
CA ASP A 266 -4.91 -20.42 -28.20
C ASP A 266 -3.54 -19.71 -28.33
N GLU A 267 -2.79 -20.05 -29.37
CA GLU A 267 -1.46 -19.51 -29.63
C GLU A 267 -1.46 -17.99 -29.83
N GLN A 268 -2.50 -17.45 -30.48
CA GLN A 268 -2.61 -16.02 -30.75
C GLN A 268 -2.85 -15.24 -29.45
N GLN A 269 -3.77 -15.72 -28.61
CA GLN A 269 -4.00 -15.21 -27.26
C GLN A 269 -2.73 -15.32 -26.43
N ALA A 270 -1.97 -16.42 -26.55
CA ALA A 270 -0.72 -16.58 -25.82
C ALA A 270 0.29 -15.49 -26.19
N LYS A 271 0.46 -15.17 -27.48
CA LYS A 271 1.33 -14.07 -27.94
C LYS A 271 0.91 -12.72 -27.35
N VAL A 272 -0.39 -12.46 -27.27
CA VAL A 272 -0.94 -11.22 -26.67
C VAL A 272 -0.69 -11.19 -25.16
N PHE A 273 -1.02 -12.28 -24.46
CA PHE A 273 -0.80 -12.45 -23.02
C PHE A 273 0.68 -12.23 -22.65
N PHE A 274 1.59 -12.93 -23.31
CA PHE A 274 3.02 -12.83 -23.06
C PHE A 274 3.58 -11.42 -23.34
N ARG A 275 3.08 -10.73 -24.37
CA ARG A 275 3.40 -9.32 -24.60
C ARG A 275 2.95 -8.44 -23.44
N ARG A 276 1.75 -8.67 -22.87
CA ARG A 276 1.23 -7.92 -21.73
C ARG A 276 2.04 -8.19 -20.47
N ILE A 277 2.32 -9.45 -20.15
CA ILE A 277 3.20 -9.84 -19.03
C ILE A 277 4.57 -9.14 -19.12
N CYS A 278 5.15 -9.04 -20.31
CA CYS A 278 6.40 -8.30 -20.53
C CYS A 278 6.28 -6.82 -20.13
N MET A 279 5.16 -6.16 -20.47
CA MET A 279 4.90 -4.77 -20.08
C MET A 279 4.64 -4.62 -18.59
N TYR A 280 3.98 -5.60 -17.97
CA TYR A 280 3.72 -5.58 -16.53
C TYR A 280 5.01 -5.77 -15.73
N CYS A 281 5.85 -6.73 -16.12
CA CYS A 281 7.19 -6.94 -15.58
C CYS A 281 8.06 -5.68 -15.74
N MET A 282 7.97 -4.98 -16.87
CA MET A 282 8.70 -3.72 -17.08
C MET A 282 8.33 -2.65 -16.04
N CYS A 283 7.03 -2.47 -15.76
CA CYS A 283 6.54 -1.56 -14.71
C CYS A 283 7.08 -1.97 -13.33
N THR A 284 6.99 -3.25 -12.97
CA THR A 284 7.51 -3.76 -11.72
C THR A 284 9.02 -3.60 -11.59
N CYS A 285 9.79 -3.92 -12.64
CA CYS A 285 11.24 -3.78 -12.64
C CYS A 285 11.69 -2.31 -12.55
N THR A 286 11.00 -1.39 -13.23
CA THR A 286 11.27 0.05 -13.09
C THR A 286 10.95 0.55 -11.68
N ASN A 287 9.87 0.08 -11.04
CA ASN A 287 9.59 0.38 -9.64
C ASN A 287 10.66 -0.15 -8.68
N ILE A 288 11.08 -1.42 -8.83
CA ILE A 288 12.17 -1.99 -8.02
C ILE A 288 13.46 -1.21 -8.23
N TYR A 289 13.79 -0.84 -9.46
CA TYR A 289 14.94 -0.01 -9.79
C TYR A 289 14.90 1.33 -9.06
N LEU A 290 13.76 2.04 -9.08
CA LEU A 290 13.58 3.28 -8.33
C LEU A 290 13.81 3.07 -6.82
N MET A 291 13.27 2.00 -6.23
CA MET A 291 13.45 1.70 -4.81
C MET A 291 14.91 1.39 -4.42
N VAL A 292 15.71 0.88 -5.35
CA VAL A 292 17.13 0.58 -5.13
C VAL A 292 17.99 1.83 -5.38
N VAL A 293 17.76 2.54 -6.48
CA VAL A 293 18.67 3.60 -6.94
C VAL A 293 18.34 4.95 -6.32
N CYS A 294 17.08 5.37 -6.29
CA CYS A 294 16.71 6.71 -5.83
C CYS A 294 17.19 7.02 -4.40
N PRO A 295 17.10 6.13 -3.40
CA PRO A 295 17.59 6.43 -2.06
C PRO A 295 19.11 6.61 -1.96
N ARG A 296 19.87 6.22 -2.99
CA ARG A 296 21.33 6.41 -3.06
C ARG A 296 21.73 7.73 -3.72
N VAL A 297 20.89 8.26 -4.61
CA VAL A 297 21.21 9.46 -5.41
C VAL A 297 20.41 10.69 -4.98
N LEU A 298 19.22 10.51 -4.40
CA LEU A 298 18.40 11.59 -3.90
C LEU A 298 18.82 11.97 -2.48
N GLU A 299 18.93 13.29 -2.23
CA GLU A 299 19.13 13.84 -0.89
C GLU A 299 17.98 13.46 0.07
N GLU A 300 16.76 13.37 -0.47
CA GLU A 300 15.56 13.02 0.28
C GLU A 300 14.96 11.69 -0.21
N PRO A 301 15.22 10.57 0.50
CA PRO A 301 14.69 9.25 0.12
C PRO A 301 13.16 9.19 0.03
N SER A 302 12.44 10.09 0.71
CA SER A 302 10.97 10.18 0.72
C SER A 302 10.36 10.58 -0.63
N LEU A 303 11.17 11.08 -1.57
CA LEU A 303 10.78 11.30 -2.97
C LEU A 303 10.71 9.99 -3.77
N THR A 304 11.42 8.94 -3.34
CA THR A 304 11.45 7.64 -4.03
C THR A 304 10.05 7.05 -4.18
N THR A 305 9.25 7.10 -3.11
CA THR A 305 7.87 6.61 -3.12
C THR A 305 6.99 7.41 -4.09
N TRP A 306 7.18 8.73 -4.19
CA TRP A 306 6.47 9.56 -5.17
C TRP A 306 6.80 9.17 -6.61
N LEU A 307 8.09 8.99 -6.91
CA LEU A 307 8.52 8.58 -8.25
C LEU A 307 7.94 7.22 -8.63
N ALA A 308 7.86 6.26 -7.69
CA ALA A 308 7.26 4.96 -7.94
C ALA A 308 5.72 5.00 -8.10
N ILE A 309 5.02 5.87 -7.36
CA ILE A 309 3.58 6.11 -7.57
C ILE A 309 3.37 6.67 -8.98
N ILE A 310 4.11 7.73 -9.34
CA ILE A 310 4.03 8.35 -10.68
C ILE A 310 4.35 7.32 -11.76
N ASN A 311 5.41 6.51 -11.59
CA ASN A 311 5.79 5.49 -12.55
C ASN A 311 4.68 4.43 -12.74
N THR A 312 4.14 3.89 -11.65
CA THR A 312 3.05 2.90 -11.69
C THR A 312 1.82 3.45 -12.43
N TYR A 313 1.36 4.63 -12.07
CA TYR A 313 0.13 5.19 -12.66
C TYR A 313 0.35 5.74 -14.06
N THR A 314 1.52 6.30 -14.37
CA THR A 314 1.88 6.66 -15.76
C THR A 314 1.79 5.43 -16.66
N HIS A 315 2.35 4.29 -16.23
CA HIS A 315 2.23 3.05 -17.00
C HIS A 315 0.77 2.61 -17.17
N LYS A 316 -0.08 2.74 -16.16
CA LYS A 316 -1.50 2.39 -16.26
C LYS A 316 -2.30 3.32 -17.19
N LEU A 317 -1.96 4.61 -17.21
CA LEU A 317 -2.63 5.59 -18.07
C LEU A 317 -2.29 5.36 -19.55
N PHE A 318 -1.02 5.04 -19.85
CA PHE A 318 -0.52 4.93 -21.22
C PHE A 318 -0.51 3.51 -21.80
N PHE A 319 -0.48 2.47 -20.96
CA PHE A 319 -0.49 1.08 -21.42
C PHE A 319 -1.74 0.36 -20.95
N TYR A 320 -2.44 -0.25 -21.91
CA TYR A 320 -3.59 -1.10 -21.62
C TYR A 320 -3.21 -2.24 -20.66
N ARG A 321 -4.08 -2.46 -19.67
CA ARG A 321 -3.99 -3.55 -18.69
C ARG A 321 -5.20 -4.45 -18.89
N ALA A 322 -4.96 -5.74 -18.97
CA ALA A 322 -5.99 -6.75 -18.98
C ALA A 322 -6.16 -7.37 -17.59
N GLN A 323 -7.08 -8.32 -17.47
CA GLN A 323 -7.36 -9.09 -16.26
C GLN A 323 -6.12 -9.74 -15.63
N ASP A 324 -5.12 -10.09 -16.43
CA ASP A 324 -3.84 -10.68 -16.02
C ASP A 324 -2.93 -9.68 -15.27
N ASP A 325 -3.23 -8.38 -15.31
CA ASP A 325 -2.48 -7.34 -14.58
C ASP A 325 -2.69 -7.42 -13.06
N ARG A 326 -3.80 -8.01 -12.59
CA ARG A 326 -4.18 -8.01 -11.16
C ARG A 326 -3.04 -8.49 -10.25
N PHE A 327 -2.29 -9.50 -10.69
CA PHE A 327 -1.14 -10.02 -9.95
C PHE A 327 -0.02 -8.97 -9.83
N PHE A 328 0.41 -8.39 -10.95
CA PHE A 328 1.49 -7.39 -10.97
C PHE A 328 1.09 -6.11 -10.26
N HIS A 329 -0.15 -5.66 -10.47
CA HIS A 329 -0.66 -4.49 -9.79
C HIS A 329 -0.70 -4.68 -8.27
N GLY A 330 -1.17 -5.84 -7.78
CA GLY A 330 -1.13 -6.16 -6.36
C GLY A 330 0.29 -6.22 -5.79
N PHE A 331 1.24 -6.78 -6.56
CA PHE A 331 2.66 -6.77 -6.22
C PHE A 331 3.22 -5.34 -6.11
N ASP A 332 2.97 -4.49 -7.11
CA ASP A 332 3.44 -3.10 -7.15
C ASP A 332 2.84 -2.28 -5.99
N LEU A 333 1.56 -2.48 -5.65
CA LEU A 333 0.95 -1.85 -4.48
C LEU A 333 1.57 -2.34 -3.16
N MET A 334 1.83 -3.64 -3.02
CA MET A 334 2.51 -4.17 -1.84
C MET A 334 3.94 -3.60 -1.73
N LEU A 335 4.64 -3.46 -2.87
CA LEU A 335 5.93 -2.79 -2.96
C LEU A 335 5.85 -1.32 -2.54
N LEU A 336 4.84 -0.57 -3.00
CA LEU A 336 4.61 0.84 -2.61
C LEU A 336 4.33 0.98 -1.11
N GLY A 337 3.45 0.15 -0.56
CA GLY A 337 3.16 0.14 0.87
C GLY A 337 4.40 -0.16 1.72
N MET A 338 5.18 -1.16 1.33
CA MET A 338 6.45 -1.50 2.00
C MET A 338 7.47 -0.36 1.90
N SER A 339 7.59 0.27 0.74
CA SER A 339 8.56 1.34 0.50
C SER A 339 8.18 2.61 1.23
N CYS A 340 6.89 2.96 1.26
CA CYS A 340 6.38 4.07 2.06
C CYS A 340 6.62 3.84 3.56
N TYR A 341 6.60 2.59 4.04
CA TYR A 341 7.01 2.31 5.41
C TYR A 341 8.49 2.65 5.67
N TYR A 342 9.42 2.38 4.74
CA TYR A 342 10.84 2.66 4.98
C TYR A 342 11.25 4.11 4.70
N PHE A 343 10.69 4.71 3.65
CA PHE A 343 11.11 6.03 3.16
C PHE A 343 10.11 7.13 3.46
N GLY A 344 8.89 6.79 3.89
CA GLY A 344 7.79 7.73 4.00
C GLY A 344 7.35 8.28 2.64
N LEU A 345 6.64 9.39 2.70
CA LEU A 345 6.19 10.15 1.55
C LEU A 345 6.44 11.64 1.83
N ARG A 346 7.17 12.32 0.94
CA ARG A 346 7.49 13.74 1.11
C ARG A 346 6.19 14.55 1.21
N HIS A 347 6.12 15.49 2.15
CA HIS A 347 4.94 16.30 2.44
C HIS A 347 3.68 15.55 2.92
N ARG A 348 3.80 14.28 3.35
CA ARG A 348 2.64 13.50 3.83
C ARG A 348 1.83 14.19 4.93
N GLY A 349 2.49 14.90 5.85
CA GLY A 349 1.82 15.59 6.94
C GLY A 349 0.91 16.72 6.45
N LEU A 350 1.40 17.51 5.49
CA LEU A 350 0.64 18.61 4.87
C LEU A 350 -0.55 18.06 4.09
N ILE A 351 -0.30 17.08 3.22
CA ILE A 351 -1.34 16.42 2.41
C ILE A 351 -2.38 15.78 3.33
N GLY A 352 -1.95 15.04 4.34
CA GLY A 352 -2.84 14.39 5.31
C GLY A 352 -3.71 15.39 6.08
N MET A 353 -3.16 16.55 6.48
CA MET A 353 -3.95 17.61 7.09
C MET A 353 -5.02 18.14 6.14
N TYR A 354 -4.68 18.41 4.87
CA TYR A 354 -5.66 18.86 3.88
C TYR A 354 -6.73 17.81 3.60
N VAL A 355 -6.34 16.55 3.45
CA VAL A 355 -7.28 15.44 3.21
C VAL A 355 -8.27 15.32 4.37
N VAL A 356 -7.82 15.35 5.62
CA VAL A 356 -8.72 15.24 6.79
C VAL A 356 -9.61 16.47 6.91
N ARG A 357 -9.06 17.66 6.70
CA ARG A 357 -9.82 18.92 6.82
C ARG A 357 -10.85 19.10 5.71
N TYR A 358 -10.54 18.63 4.50
CA TYR A 358 -11.33 18.84 3.28
C TYR A 358 -11.73 17.52 2.62
N TRP A 359 -12.01 16.48 3.40
CA TRP A 359 -12.35 15.14 2.91
C TRP A 359 -13.53 15.14 1.94
N PHE A 360 -14.50 16.04 2.14
CA PHE A 360 -15.66 16.19 1.26
C PHE A 360 -15.25 16.68 -0.14
N ALA A 361 -14.22 17.51 -0.26
CA ALA A 361 -13.71 17.99 -1.55
C ALA A 361 -13.06 16.85 -2.33
N VAL A 362 -12.36 15.94 -1.63
CA VAL A 362 -11.82 14.72 -2.23
C VAL A 362 -12.94 13.86 -2.81
N LEU A 363 -14.01 13.63 -2.06
CA LEU A 363 -15.14 12.84 -2.55
C LEU A 363 -15.87 13.51 -3.71
N LEU A 364 -16.00 14.84 -3.68
CA LEU A 364 -16.57 15.62 -4.79
C LEU A 364 -15.70 15.50 -6.05
N VAL A 365 -14.38 15.61 -5.93
CA VAL A 365 -13.48 15.45 -7.08
C VAL A 365 -13.53 14.02 -7.62
N ALA A 366 -13.52 13.01 -6.74
CA ALA A 366 -13.65 11.62 -7.16
C ALA A 366 -14.98 11.36 -7.88
N SER A 367 -16.10 11.93 -7.39
CA SER A 367 -17.41 11.78 -8.04
C SER A 367 -17.51 12.51 -9.38
N LEU A 368 -16.81 13.64 -9.55
CA LEU A 368 -16.74 14.36 -10.83
C LEU A 368 -15.87 13.65 -11.87
N ILE A 369 -14.81 12.98 -11.43
CA ILE A 369 -13.95 12.19 -12.32
C ILE A 369 -14.67 10.89 -12.73
N TRP A 370 -15.42 10.29 -11.81
CA TRP A 370 -16.06 8.99 -12.00
C TRP A 370 -17.03 9.02 -13.19
N PRO A 371 -16.89 8.10 -14.16
CA PRO A 371 -17.77 8.02 -15.33
C PRO A 371 -19.23 7.76 -14.91
N PRO A 372 -20.18 8.66 -15.23
CA PRO A 372 -21.59 8.47 -14.91
C PRO A 372 -22.14 7.18 -15.54
N GLY A 373 -22.80 6.36 -14.72
CA GLY A 373 -23.43 5.12 -15.19
C GLY A 373 -22.49 3.93 -15.36
N ALA A 374 -21.19 4.06 -15.06
CA ALA A 374 -20.28 2.93 -15.05
C ALA A 374 -20.72 1.88 -14.01
N ARG A 375 -20.90 0.64 -14.49
CA ARG A 375 -21.37 -0.53 -13.72
C ARG A 375 -20.66 -1.78 -14.21
N VAL A 376 -19.35 -1.83 -14.01
CA VAL A 376 -18.53 -2.93 -14.48
C VAL A 376 -17.37 -3.14 -13.53
N ARG A 377 -16.96 -4.39 -13.40
CA ARG A 377 -15.80 -4.70 -12.59
C ARG A 377 -14.50 -4.34 -13.31
N PHE A 378 -13.96 -3.13 -13.15
CA PHE A 378 -12.77 -2.69 -13.90
C PHE A 378 -11.49 -3.48 -13.62
N ASP A 379 -11.41 -4.20 -12.49
CA ASP A 379 -10.32 -5.15 -12.23
C ASP A 379 -10.46 -6.44 -13.06
N GLU A 380 -11.68 -6.81 -13.44
CA GLU A 380 -11.98 -8.04 -14.21
C GLU A 380 -12.17 -7.78 -15.70
N ILE A 381 -12.87 -6.69 -16.00
CA ILE A 381 -13.21 -6.21 -17.34
C ILE A 381 -12.65 -4.79 -17.42
N PRO A 382 -11.34 -4.65 -17.69
CA PRO A 382 -10.71 -3.34 -17.76
C PRO A 382 -11.27 -2.53 -18.94
N PRO A 383 -11.16 -1.18 -18.88
CA PRO A 383 -11.63 -0.30 -19.95
C PRO A 383 -11.04 -0.70 -21.30
N ASP A 384 -11.83 -0.61 -22.36
CA ASP A 384 -11.39 -0.97 -23.71
C ASP A 384 -10.06 -0.27 -24.06
N PRO A 385 -9.16 -0.94 -24.81
CA PRO A 385 -7.87 -0.34 -25.18
C PRO A 385 -8.00 1.02 -25.88
N GLU A 386 -9.09 1.19 -26.63
CA GLU A 386 -9.43 2.39 -27.39
C GLU A 386 -10.06 3.49 -26.52
N ASP A 387 -10.73 3.12 -25.42
CA ASP A 387 -11.36 4.07 -24.49
C ASP A 387 -10.34 4.63 -23.49
N THR A 388 -9.51 5.54 -24.02
CA THR A 388 -8.45 6.19 -23.23
C THR A 388 -9.02 7.14 -22.17
N ASP A 389 -10.19 7.77 -22.39
CA ASP A 389 -10.81 8.67 -21.42
C ASP A 389 -11.27 7.91 -20.18
N LEU A 390 -12.02 6.82 -20.36
CA LEU A 390 -12.46 5.96 -19.26
C LEU A 390 -11.26 5.40 -18.48
N ARG A 391 -10.23 4.93 -19.19
CA ARG A 391 -8.99 4.44 -18.59
C ARG A 391 -8.32 5.50 -17.71
N ILE A 392 -8.20 6.72 -18.20
CA ILE A 392 -7.59 7.82 -17.45
C ILE A 392 -8.38 8.11 -16.18
N ARG A 393 -9.71 8.20 -16.28
CA ARG A 393 -10.60 8.50 -15.13
C ARG A 393 -10.48 7.45 -14.03
N VAL A 394 -10.59 6.16 -14.37
CA VAL A 394 -10.52 5.06 -13.41
C VAL A 394 -9.18 5.05 -12.68
N TYR A 395 -8.07 5.07 -13.42
CA TYR A 395 -6.75 5.00 -12.79
C TYR A 395 -6.32 6.29 -12.09
N LEU A 396 -6.87 7.45 -12.46
CA LEU A 396 -6.66 8.69 -11.73
C LEU A 396 -7.34 8.64 -10.35
N ILE A 397 -8.56 8.12 -10.26
CA ILE A 397 -9.28 7.93 -8.99
C ILE A 397 -8.53 6.94 -8.10
N GLU A 398 -8.10 5.82 -8.67
CA GLU A 398 -7.29 4.83 -7.96
C GLU A 398 -6.00 5.46 -7.39
N ALA A 399 -5.28 6.24 -8.21
CA ALA A 399 -4.08 6.96 -7.78
C ALA A 399 -4.35 7.93 -6.63
N VAL A 400 -5.47 8.67 -6.71
CA VAL A 400 -5.91 9.60 -5.66
C VAL A 400 -6.14 8.85 -4.35
N PHE A 401 -6.85 7.72 -4.38
CA PHE A 401 -7.07 6.90 -3.16
C PHE A 401 -5.77 6.35 -2.58
N VAL A 402 -4.85 5.84 -3.42
CA VAL A 402 -3.54 5.37 -2.96
C VAL A 402 -2.76 6.49 -2.26
N VAL A 403 -2.71 7.69 -2.85
CA VAL A 403 -2.03 8.85 -2.26
C VAL A 403 -2.69 9.28 -0.95
N ILE A 404 -4.02 9.35 -0.92
CA ILE A 404 -4.78 9.69 0.29
C ILE A 404 -4.46 8.73 1.42
N TRP A 405 -4.50 7.43 1.17
CA TRP A 405 -4.27 6.44 2.21
C TRP A 405 -2.83 6.49 2.73
N LEU A 406 -1.84 6.58 1.83
CA LEU A 406 -0.43 6.69 2.21
C LEU A 406 -0.10 8.00 2.97
N ALA A 407 -0.78 9.10 2.65
CA ALA A 407 -0.54 10.40 3.29
C ALA A 407 -1.36 10.61 4.57
N ALA A 408 -2.59 10.14 4.60
CA ALA A 408 -3.60 10.50 5.59
C ALA A 408 -4.17 9.32 6.39
N GLY A 409 -3.90 8.07 6.02
CA GLY A 409 -4.53 6.88 6.63
C GLY A 409 -4.48 6.87 8.16
N GLU A 410 -3.33 7.25 8.75
CA GLU A 410 -3.16 7.35 10.21
C GLU A 410 -4.05 8.41 10.88
N ARG A 411 -4.46 9.45 10.15
CA ARG A 411 -5.27 10.57 10.65
C ARG A 411 -6.77 10.37 10.40
N LEU A 412 -7.12 9.44 9.50
CA LEU A 412 -8.50 9.07 9.22
C LEU A 412 -9.09 8.17 10.32
N VAL A 413 -8.24 7.58 11.17
CA VAL A 413 -8.64 6.67 12.23
C VAL A 413 -8.21 7.23 13.58
N GLN A 414 -9.19 7.44 14.46
CA GLN A 414 -8.96 7.85 15.84
C GLN A 414 -8.40 6.67 16.64
N PRO A 415 -7.23 6.81 17.31
CA PRO A 415 -6.67 5.74 18.12
C PRO A 415 -7.57 5.31 19.30
N GLU A 416 -8.46 6.20 19.74
CA GLU A 416 -9.40 6.03 20.84
C GLU A 416 -10.32 4.81 20.64
N ILE A 417 -10.59 4.42 19.38
CA ILE A 417 -11.34 3.22 18.99
C ILE A 417 -10.81 1.94 19.67
N PHE A 418 -9.49 1.82 19.83
CA PHE A 418 -8.90 0.62 20.44
C PHE A 418 -8.48 0.81 21.90
N THR A 419 -8.30 2.05 22.35
CA THR A 419 -7.89 2.33 23.74
C THR A 419 -9.09 2.60 24.65
N GLU A 420 -10.01 3.46 24.23
CA GLU A 420 -11.15 3.91 25.03
C GLU A 420 -12.38 3.03 24.75
N ASP A 421 -12.71 2.81 23.47
CA ASP A 421 -13.88 2.02 23.07
C ASP A 421 -13.64 0.50 23.16
N LYS A 422 -12.38 0.09 23.39
CA LYS A 422 -11.94 -1.31 23.55
C LYS A 422 -12.36 -2.22 22.38
N LEU A 423 -12.47 -1.68 21.17
CA LEU A 423 -12.92 -2.43 19.98
C LEU A 423 -11.87 -3.39 19.40
N LYS A 424 -10.87 -3.80 20.17
CA LYS A 424 -9.78 -4.69 19.73
C LYS A 424 -10.28 -6.05 19.22
N PHE A 425 -11.45 -6.50 19.66
CA PHE A 425 -12.08 -7.73 19.19
C PHE A 425 -12.42 -7.69 17.70
N LEU A 426 -12.58 -6.50 17.12
CA LEU A 426 -12.82 -6.35 15.69
C LEU A 426 -11.66 -6.86 14.84
N ASN A 427 -10.43 -6.88 15.37
CA ASN A 427 -9.29 -7.51 14.68
C ASN A 427 -9.47 -9.02 14.53
N ASN A 428 -9.91 -9.68 15.59
CA ASN A 428 -10.20 -11.12 15.57
C ASN A 428 -11.43 -11.40 14.70
N TRP A 429 -12.45 -10.54 14.78
CA TRP A 429 -13.63 -10.63 13.92
C TRP A 429 -13.27 -10.50 12.44
N GLY A 430 -12.48 -9.49 12.05
CA GLY A 430 -12.04 -9.31 10.67
C GLY A 430 -11.23 -10.52 10.15
N LEU A 431 -10.33 -11.07 10.97
CA LEU A 431 -9.61 -12.29 10.60
C LEU A 431 -10.57 -13.49 10.44
N LEU A 432 -11.52 -13.65 11.36
CA LEU A 432 -12.48 -14.74 11.31
C LEU A 432 -13.38 -14.62 10.07
N VAL A 433 -13.94 -13.45 9.80
CA VAL A 433 -14.74 -13.17 8.59
C VAL A 433 -13.93 -13.45 7.33
N PHE A 434 -12.66 -13.02 7.26
CA PHE A 434 -11.79 -13.34 6.13
C PHE A 434 -11.73 -14.86 5.86
N LEU A 435 -11.59 -15.66 6.92
CA LEU A 435 -11.48 -17.12 6.81
C LEU A 435 -12.82 -17.82 6.51
N VAL A 436 -13.94 -17.32 7.03
CA VAL A 436 -15.22 -18.05 7.03
C VAL A 436 -16.29 -17.48 6.09
N HIS A 437 -16.16 -16.27 5.55
CA HIS A 437 -17.26 -15.63 4.83
C HIS A 437 -17.80 -16.49 3.67
N LYS A 438 -16.91 -17.08 2.86
CA LYS A 438 -17.34 -17.96 1.77
C LYS A 438 -18.05 -19.21 2.28
N ALA A 439 -17.48 -19.88 3.27
CA ALA A 439 -18.10 -21.02 3.96
C ALA A 439 -19.53 -20.69 4.45
N VAL A 440 -19.71 -19.52 5.06
CA VAL A 440 -21.03 -19.04 5.53
C VAL A 440 -21.98 -18.77 4.37
N HIS A 441 -21.53 -18.12 3.29
CA HIS A 441 -22.38 -17.87 2.12
C HIS A 441 -22.81 -19.14 1.39
N MET A 442 -22.01 -20.22 1.46
CA MET A 442 -22.38 -21.52 0.88
C MET A 442 -23.41 -22.29 1.73
N THR A 443 -23.39 -22.11 3.05
CA THR A 443 -24.15 -22.96 3.99
C THR A 443 -25.36 -22.28 4.62
N VAL A 444 -25.35 -20.95 4.72
CA VAL A 444 -26.42 -20.18 5.36
C VAL A 444 -27.19 -19.42 4.29
N VAL A 445 -28.52 -19.58 4.28
CA VAL A 445 -29.39 -18.92 3.30
C VAL A 445 -29.42 -17.40 3.50
N PRO A 446 -29.43 -16.58 2.44
CA PRO A 446 -29.68 -15.14 2.57
C PRO A 446 -31.08 -14.84 3.14
N PRO A 447 -31.26 -13.79 3.96
CA PRO A 447 -30.24 -12.86 4.45
C PRO A 447 -29.54 -13.32 5.76
N LEU A 448 -29.83 -14.53 6.26
CA LEU A 448 -29.31 -15.03 7.54
C LEU A 448 -27.78 -15.19 7.55
N ASN A 449 -27.16 -15.40 6.39
CA ASN A 449 -25.70 -15.42 6.26
C ASN A 449 -25.05 -14.11 6.74
N TRP A 450 -25.64 -12.96 6.46
CA TRP A 450 -25.14 -11.66 6.94
C TRP A 450 -25.30 -11.52 8.45
N ALA A 451 -26.46 -11.92 8.98
CA ALA A 451 -26.68 -11.95 10.42
C ALA A 451 -25.64 -12.84 11.11
N PHE A 452 -25.34 -14.01 10.55
CA PHE A 452 -24.32 -14.91 11.06
C PHE A 452 -22.93 -14.24 11.11
N LEU A 453 -22.49 -13.60 10.01
CA LEU A 453 -21.19 -12.92 9.97
C LEU A 453 -21.08 -11.77 10.98
N VAL A 454 -22.16 -11.01 11.19
CA VAL A 454 -22.21 -9.94 12.20
C VAL A 454 -22.17 -10.52 13.62
N LEU A 455 -22.91 -11.60 13.87
CA LEU A 455 -22.98 -12.28 15.17
C LEU A 455 -21.67 -12.95 15.60
N LEU A 456 -20.69 -13.11 14.70
CA LEU A 456 -19.33 -13.50 15.07
C LEU A 456 -18.60 -12.44 15.91
N ALA A 457 -19.00 -11.16 15.82
CA ALA A 457 -18.31 -10.09 16.52
C ALA A 457 -18.49 -10.16 18.06
N PRO A 458 -19.71 -10.35 18.59
CA PRO A 458 -19.91 -10.65 20.02
C PRO A 458 -19.15 -11.88 20.52
N VAL A 459 -19.01 -12.93 19.70
CA VAL A 459 -18.22 -14.13 20.06
C VAL A 459 -16.74 -13.76 20.21
N CYS A 460 -16.19 -13.00 19.26
CA CYS A 460 -14.81 -12.51 19.34
C CYS A 460 -14.59 -11.61 20.57
N TYR A 461 -15.59 -10.80 20.92
CA TYR A 461 -15.57 -9.97 22.14
C TYR A 461 -15.56 -10.84 23.41
N ALA A 462 -16.42 -11.86 23.48
CA ALA A 462 -16.48 -12.76 24.63
C ALA A 462 -15.16 -13.50 24.87
N VAL A 463 -14.59 -14.09 23.81
CA VAL A 463 -13.30 -14.80 23.86
C VAL A 463 -12.16 -13.85 24.27
N GLN A 464 -12.10 -12.65 23.70
CA GLN A 464 -11.02 -11.71 24.02
C GLN A 464 -11.05 -11.24 25.49
N ASN A 465 -12.23 -11.13 26.08
CA ASN A 465 -12.39 -10.70 27.47
C ASN A 465 -12.42 -11.86 28.47
N GLY A 466 -12.15 -13.10 28.03
CA GLY A 466 -12.13 -14.28 28.89
C GLY A 466 -13.50 -14.61 29.49
N ILE A 467 -14.59 -14.26 28.79
CA ILE A 467 -15.93 -14.67 29.18
C ILE A 467 -16.15 -16.16 28.84
N TRP A 468 -15.45 -16.67 27.82
CA TRP A 468 -15.51 -18.05 27.31
C TRP A 468 -14.15 -18.76 27.40
#